data_AF-A0AA36AX72-F1
#
_entry.id   AF-A0AA36AX72-F1
#
_cell.length_a   1.000
_cell.length_b   1.000
_cell.length_c   1.000
_cell.angle_alpha   90.00
_cell.angle_beta   90.00
_cell.angle_gamma   90.00
#
_symmetry.space_group_name_H-M   'P 1'
#
loop_
_entity.id
_entity.type
_entity.pdbx_description
1 polymer ?
#
loop_
_entity_poly.entity_id
_entity_poly.type
_entity_poly.pdbx_seq_one_letter_code
_entity_poly.pdbx_strand_id
1 'polypeptide(L)'
;MSPGWRPPQTVGQLTTHHPSLISPQRTSHFDVLTQAMVDIHYKFHLQDKMARTMTDNDKNFVKTFMQFGTEVELLLDIPEAAADLDIEGIKDVNLDVDPKTGDVNKVEYISVDAIPDKSKNLGLSLPVHMKCTTYTFNLVASVDTNKALDSTLLKSTYRKAMSKAQWLWKLQSPSTVATDSILDTLKKRFVVPNSTR
;
A
#
# COMPACT_ATOMS: atom_id res chain seq x y z
N MET A 1 -29.46 -33.41 47.11
CA MET A 1 -29.77 -32.90 45.76
C MET A 1 -28.69 -31.89 45.41
N SER A 2 -27.74 -32.27 44.54
CA SER A 2 -26.73 -31.38 43.98
C SER A 2 -26.83 -31.50 42.45
N PRO A 3 -26.87 -30.41 41.67
CA PRO A 3 -26.98 -30.51 40.23
C PRO A 3 -25.64 -30.98 39.66
N GLY A 4 -25.65 -32.14 39.01
CA GLY A 4 -24.50 -32.68 38.31
C GLY A 4 -24.09 -31.78 37.15
N TRP A 5 -22.81 -31.41 37.12
CA TRP A 5 -22.20 -30.76 35.97
C TRP A 5 -22.24 -31.71 34.77
N ARG A 6 -22.95 -31.32 33.71
CA ARG A 6 -22.87 -31.99 32.40
C ARG A 6 -21.79 -31.29 31.57
N PRO A 7 -20.81 -32.01 31.01
CA PRO A 7 -19.84 -31.41 30.12
C PRO A 7 -20.51 -30.95 28.81
N PRO A 8 -19.98 -29.91 28.14
CA PRO A 8 -20.51 -29.45 26.87
C PRO A 8 -20.39 -30.55 25.82
N GLN A 9 -21.44 -30.73 25.03
CA GLN A 9 -21.40 -31.62 23.87
C GLN A 9 -20.33 -31.15 22.90
N THR A 10 -19.49 -32.09 22.46
CA THR A 10 -18.46 -31.90 21.46
C THR A 10 -19.08 -31.29 20.21
N VAL A 11 -18.78 -30.00 19.95
CA VAL A 11 -19.07 -29.37 18.67
C VAL A 11 -18.32 -30.19 17.62
N GLY A 12 -19.06 -30.74 16.66
CA GLY A 12 -18.52 -31.58 15.60
C GLY A 12 -17.32 -30.91 14.94
N GLN A 13 -16.29 -31.71 14.65
CA GLN A 13 -15.16 -31.29 13.85
C GLN A 13 -15.67 -30.85 12.47
N LEU A 14 -15.87 -29.55 12.28
CA LEU A 14 -15.87 -28.93 10.97
C LEU A 14 -14.45 -29.08 10.43
N THR A 15 -14.22 -30.14 9.66
CA THR A 15 -13.01 -30.29 8.85
C THR A 15 -13.07 -29.22 7.75
N THR A 16 -12.67 -28.00 8.11
CA THR A 16 -12.41 -26.95 7.14
C THR A 16 -11.13 -27.35 6.42
N HIS A 17 -11.26 -27.84 5.19
CA HIS A 17 -10.11 -28.16 4.36
C HIS A 17 -9.26 -26.90 4.21
N HIS A 18 -8.00 -26.96 4.64
CA HIS A 18 -7.05 -25.87 4.43
C HIS A 18 -6.84 -25.69 2.92
N PRO A 19 -7.21 -24.54 2.34
CA PRO A 19 -7.02 -24.33 0.92
C PRO A 19 -5.53 -24.00 0.67
N SER A 20 -4.81 -24.94 0.04
CA SER A 20 -3.39 -24.84 -0.27
C SER A 20 -3.15 -24.75 -1.78
N LEU A 21 -2.45 -23.70 -2.22
CA LEU A 21 -2.12 -23.44 -3.63
C LEU A 21 -0.82 -24.09 -4.11
N ILE A 22 -0.02 -24.70 -3.22
CA ILE A 22 1.38 -24.99 -3.54
C ILE A 22 1.50 -26.23 -4.42
N SER A 23 1.24 -26.03 -5.71
CA SER A 23 1.68 -26.87 -6.81
C SER A 23 3.01 -26.33 -7.38
N PRO A 24 3.86 -27.16 -8.02
CA PRO A 24 5.27 -26.85 -8.29
C PRO A 24 5.53 -25.84 -9.43
N GLN A 25 4.57 -25.00 -9.82
CA GLN A 25 4.77 -23.99 -10.86
C GLN A 25 5.20 -22.63 -10.26
N ARG A 26 5.85 -21.78 -11.09
CA ARG A 26 6.32 -20.44 -10.71
C ARG A 26 5.19 -19.66 -10.03
N THR A 27 5.27 -19.51 -8.72
CA THR A 27 4.33 -18.71 -7.93
C THR A 27 4.63 -17.24 -8.16
N SER A 28 3.63 -16.47 -8.57
CA SER A 28 3.77 -15.03 -8.67
C SER A 28 3.84 -14.41 -7.26
N HIS A 29 4.37 -13.18 -7.13
CA HIS A 29 4.40 -12.49 -5.84
C HIS A 29 3.00 -12.31 -5.23
N PHE A 30 1.98 -12.12 -6.08
CA PHE A 30 0.59 -12.00 -5.62
C PHE A 30 0.00 -13.35 -5.18
N ASP A 31 0.42 -14.48 -5.75
CA ASP A 31 0.00 -15.82 -5.28
C ASP A 31 0.55 -16.10 -3.88
N VAL A 32 1.83 -15.76 -3.65
CA VAL A 32 2.47 -15.90 -2.33
C VAL A 32 1.77 -15.04 -1.28
N LEU A 33 1.45 -13.78 -1.62
CA LEU A 33 0.69 -12.88 -0.73
C LEU A 33 -0.71 -13.44 -0.43
N THR A 34 -1.40 -13.96 -1.44
CA THR A 34 -2.74 -14.54 -1.28
C THR A 34 -2.69 -15.72 -0.32
N GLN A 35 -1.77 -16.66 -0.52
CA GLN A 35 -1.63 -17.82 0.36
C GLN A 35 -1.32 -17.38 1.79
N ALA A 36 -0.39 -16.44 1.98
CA ALA A 36 -0.06 -15.94 3.31
C ALA A 36 -1.28 -15.30 4.02
N MET A 37 -2.10 -14.53 3.30
CA MET A 37 -3.33 -13.94 3.86
C MET A 37 -4.33 -15.02 4.26
N VAL A 38 -4.56 -16.00 3.38
CA VAL A 38 -5.47 -17.11 3.64
C VAL A 38 -5.00 -17.97 4.81
N ASP A 39 -3.70 -18.27 4.90
CA ASP A 39 -3.11 -19.02 5.99
C ASP A 39 -3.32 -18.29 7.33
N ILE A 40 -3.16 -16.97 7.35
CA ILE A 40 -3.46 -16.13 8.52
C ILE A 40 -4.95 -16.23 8.87
N HIS A 41 -5.85 -16.09 7.88
CA HIS A 41 -7.29 -16.20 8.16
C HIS A 41 -7.65 -17.57 8.73
N TYR A 42 -7.10 -18.65 8.17
CA TYR A 42 -7.33 -20.00 8.65
C TYR A 42 -6.77 -20.21 10.06
N LYS A 43 -5.51 -19.84 10.27
CA LYS A 43 -4.79 -19.98 11.56
C LYS A 43 -5.50 -19.28 12.71
N PHE A 44 -6.12 -18.13 12.45
CA PHE A 44 -6.81 -17.34 13.47
C PHE A 44 -8.34 -17.42 13.40
N HIS A 45 -8.89 -18.32 12.58
CA HIS A 45 -10.33 -18.52 12.38
C HIS A 45 -11.07 -17.21 12.05
N LEU A 46 -10.57 -16.47 11.05
CA LEU A 46 -11.06 -15.16 10.61
C LEU A 46 -11.84 -15.18 9.29
N GLN A 47 -11.97 -16.35 8.64
CA GLN A 47 -12.50 -16.49 7.28
C GLN A 47 -13.84 -15.76 7.08
N ASP A 48 -14.75 -15.89 8.05
CA ASP A 48 -16.10 -15.29 8.00
C ASP A 48 -16.24 -14.06 8.93
N LYS A 49 -15.13 -13.60 9.52
CA LYS A 49 -15.12 -12.48 10.49
C LYS A 49 -14.60 -11.19 9.89
N MET A 50 -13.84 -11.28 8.81
CA MET A 50 -13.25 -10.10 8.17
C MET A 50 -14.21 -9.54 7.13
N ALA A 51 -14.68 -8.32 7.35
CA ALA A 51 -15.57 -7.65 6.40
C ALA A 51 -14.81 -7.06 5.21
N ARG A 52 -13.64 -6.47 5.45
CA ARG A 52 -12.82 -5.77 4.46
C ARG A 52 -11.34 -5.82 4.84
N THR A 53 -10.45 -5.74 3.85
CA THR A 53 -9.00 -5.64 4.04
C THR A 53 -8.50 -4.34 3.41
N MET A 54 -7.71 -3.56 4.16
CA MET A 54 -7.11 -2.32 3.68
C MET A 54 -5.62 -2.51 3.41
N THR A 55 -5.17 -2.22 2.18
CA THR A 55 -3.74 -2.22 1.83
C THR A 55 -3.36 -0.94 1.10
N ASP A 56 -2.07 -0.68 0.93
CA ASP A 56 -1.62 0.35 -0.01
C ASP A 56 -1.92 -0.06 -1.48
N ASN A 57 -1.62 0.85 -2.41
CA ASN A 57 -1.85 0.66 -3.84
C ASN A 57 -0.72 -0.15 -4.51
N ASP A 58 0.03 -0.97 -3.77
CA ASP A 58 1.04 -1.83 -4.38
C ASP A 58 0.39 -2.75 -5.41
N LYS A 59 1.05 -2.88 -6.57
CA LYS A 59 0.51 -3.64 -7.71
C LYS A 59 0.25 -5.10 -7.36
N ASN A 60 0.98 -5.68 -6.40
CA ASN A 60 0.77 -7.06 -6.00
C ASN A 60 -0.50 -7.21 -5.15
N PHE A 61 -0.77 -6.30 -4.20
CA PHE A 61 -2.04 -6.33 -3.47
C PHE A 61 -3.21 -6.09 -4.41
N VAL A 62 -3.11 -5.13 -5.33
CA VAL A 62 -4.17 -4.88 -6.30
C VAL A 62 -4.48 -6.14 -7.11
N LYS A 63 -3.46 -6.84 -7.62
CA LYS A 63 -3.66 -8.12 -8.34
C LYS A 63 -4.23 -9.23 -7.46
N THR A 64 -3.74 -9.37 -6.22
CA THR A 64 -4.25 -10.33 -5.23
C THR A 64 -5.75 -10.15 -5.03
N PHE A 65 -6.21 -8.92 -4.78
CA PHE A 65 -7.62 -8.65 -4.51
C PHE A 65 -8.49 -8.62 -5.77
N MET A 66 -7.95 -8.28 -6.93
CA MET A 66 -8.68 -8.45 -8.20
C MET A 66 -8.96 -9.94 -8.49
N GLN A 67 -8.00 -10.82 -8.21
CA GLN A 67 -8.12 -12.25 -8.51
C GLN A 67 -8.92 -13.03 -7.46
N PHE A 68 -8.64 -12.77 -6.19
CA PHE A 68 -9.12 -13.58 -5.06
C PHE A 68 -10.01 -12.80 -4.09
N GLY A 69 -10.22 -11.51 -4.31
CA GLY A 69 -11.09 -10.68 -3.47
C GLY A 69 -12.58 -10.95 -3.73
N THR A 70 -13.37 -10.86 -2.67
CA THR A 70 -14.83 -10.80 -2.79
C THR A 70 -15.23 -9.45 -3.36
N GLU A 71 -16.02 -9.49 -4.43
CA GLU A 71 -16.71 -8.32 -4.93
C GLU A 71 -17.90 -8.06 -4.01
N VAL A 72 -17.85 -6.95 -3.28
CA VAL A 72 -19.06 -6.24 -2.91
C VAL A 72 -19.10 -5.05 -3.84
N GLU A 73 -20.19 -4.94 -4.62
CA GLU A 73 -20.52 -3.78 -5.44
C GLU A 73 -20.33 -2.49 -4.63
N LEU A 74 -19.16 -1.88 -4.74
CA LEU A 74 -18.94 -0.48 -4.43
C LEU A 74 -19.26 0.40 -5.66
N LEU A 75 -19.84 -0.19 -6.71
CA LEU A 75 -20.40 0.50 -7.87
C LEU A 75 -21.84 0.98 -7.60
N LEU A 76 -22.10 1.61 -6.46
CA LEU A 76 -23.28 2.45 -6.33
C LEU A 76 -22.82 3.92 -6.40
N ASP A 77 -23.02 4.46 -7.60
CA ASP A 77 -23.19 5.87 -7.98
C ASP A 77 -21.98 6.83 -7.87
N ILE A 78 -21.12 6.81 -8.90
CA ILE A 78 -20.39 8.02 -9.33
C ILE A 78 -21.05 8.51 -10.63
N PRO A 79 -21.60 9.74 -10.70
CA PRO A 79 -22.23 10.25 -11.91
C PRO A 79 -21.25 10.28 -13.09
N GLU A 80 -21.68 9.68 -14.19
CA GLU A 80 -21.05 9.55 -15.50
C GLU A 80 -20.98 10.91 -16.23
N ALA A 81 -20.32 11.91 -15.63
CA ALA A 81 -20.27 13.27 -16.17
C ALA A 81 -18.89 13.94 -16.11
N ALA A 82 -17.82 13.21 -15.80
CA ALA A 82 -16.47 13.78 -15.68
C ALA A 82 -15.46 13.24 -16.72
N ALA A 83 -15.91 12.45 -17.70
CA ALA A 83 -15.08 12.00 -18.81
C ALA A 83 -15.35 12.88 -20.02
N ASP A 84 -14.68 14.03 -20.10
CA ASP A 84 -14.35 14.71 -21.36
C ASP A 84 -13.52 15.97 -21.05
N LEU A 85 -12.19 15.82 -21.06
CA LEU A 85 -11.29 16.92 -21.38
C LEU A 85 -10.13 16.36 -22.21
N ASP A 86 -10.31 16.43 -23.53
CA ASP A 86 -9.25 16.40 -24.53
C ASP A 86 -8.20 17.47 -24.21
N ILE A 87 -6.93 17.08 -24.14
CA ILE A 87 -5.81 18.02 -24.27
C ILE A 87 -4.86 17.46 -25.32
N GLU A 88 -5.13 17.81 -26.58
CA GLU A 88 -4.13 17.82 -27.63
C GLU A 88 -3.12 18.95 -27.41
N GLY A 89 -1.87 18.67 -27.78
CA GLY A 89 -0.91 19.68 -28.24
C GLY A 89 0.09 20.17 -27.21
N ILE A 90 1.35 19.71 -27.33
CA ILE A 90 2.51 20.54 -27.69
C ILE A 90 3.63 19.60 -28.19
N LYS A 91 4.04 19.82 -29.44
CA LYS A 91 5.25 19.25 -30.05
C LYS A 91 6.43 20.20 -29.87
N ASP A 92 7.61 19.59 -29.93
CA ASP A 92 8.96 20.14 -30.13
C ASP A 92 9.68 20.84 -28.96
N VAL A 93 10.98 20.68 -28.73
CA VAL A 93 12.01 19.63 -28.92
C VAL A 93 13.33 20.26 -28.43
N ASN A 94 14.25 19.42 -27.92
CA ASN A 94 15.66 19.66 -27.56
C ASN A 94 15.97 20.33 -26.23
N LEU A 95 17.02 19.97 -25.48
CA LEU A 95 17.93 18.81 -25.36
C LEU A 95 18.89 19.26 -24.25
N ASP A 96 18.88 18.62 -23.09
CA ASP A 96 20.15 18.28 -22.42
C ASP A 96 19.90 17.13 -21.45
N VAL A 97 20.49 16.00 -21.80
CA VAL A 97 20.37 14.73 -21.09
C VAL A 97 21.67 14.51 -20.34
N ASP A 98 21.58 14.44 -19.01
CA ASP A 98 22.44 13.56 -18.22
C ASP A 98 21.57 12.89 -17.13
N PRO A 99 21.68 11.56 -16.94
CA PRO A 99 20.59 10.71 -16.51
C PRO A 99 20.59 10.50 -15.00
N LYS A 100 19.53 9.83 -14.53
CA LYS A 100 19.26 9.33 -13.17
C LYS A 100 18.29 10.16 -12.35
N THR A 101 17.03 10.15 -12.75
CA THR A 101 15.91 9.87 -11.82
C THR A 101 14.80 9.22 -12.63
N GLY A 102 14.97 7.93 -12.92
CA GLY A 102 13.85 7.10 -13.37
C GLY A 102 12.95 6.87 -12.15
N ASP A 103 11.75 7.42 -12.19
CA ASP A 103 10.50 6.66 -12.23
C ASP A 103 9.37 7.65 -11.92
N VAL A 104 8.87 8.30 -12.97
CA VAL A 104 7.60 9.02 -12.90
C VAL A 104 6.56 7.93 -12.79
N ASN A 105 6.11 7.65 -11.57
CA ASN A 105 5.03 6.69 -11.31
C ASN A 105 3.78 7.12 -12.06
N LYS A 106 3.67 6.64 -13.29
CA LYS A 106 2.49 6.65 -14.13
C LYS A 106 1.39 6.00 -13.31
N VAL A 107 0.30 6.73 -13.06
CA VAL A 107 -0.94 6.13 -12.58
C VAL A 107 -1.35 5.13 -13.65
N GLU A 108 -1.02 3.87 -13.43
CA GLU A 108 -1.29 2.80 -14.36
C GLU A 108 -2.78 2.50 -14.26
N TYR A 109 -3.53 3.04 -15.22
CA TYR A 109 -4.90 2.65 -15.47
C TYR A 109 -4.89 1.15 -15.81
N ILE A 110 -5.45 0.33 -14.93
CA ILE A 110 -5.55 -1.10 -15.16
C ILE A 110 -6.67 -1.28 -16.19
N SER A 111 -6.29 -1.67 -17.41
CA SER A 111 -7.24 -2.00 -18.47
C SER A 111 -8.22 -3.06 -17.96
N VAL A 112 -9.50 -2.90 -18.28
CA VAL A 112 -10.58 -3.84 -17.96
C VAL A 112 -10.29 -5.22 -18.56
N ASP A 113 -9.47 -5.29 -19.62
CA ASP A 113 -9.03 -6.54 -20.26
C ASP A 113 -8.03 -7.36 -19.43
N ALA A 114 -7.55 -6.82 -18.30
CA ALA A 114 -6.61 -7.50 -17.40
C ALA A 114 -7.30 -8.18 -16.21
N ILE A 115 -8.63 -8.32 -16.21
CA ILE A 115 -9.33 -9.19 -15.25
C ILE A 115 -8.89 -10.62 -15.57
N PRO A 116 -8.05 -11.27 -14.73
CA PRO A 116 -7.62 -12.61 -15.02
C PRO A 116 -8.82 -13.54 -14.79
N ASP A 117 -8.90 -14.61 -15.60
CA ASP A 117 -9.97 -15.60 -15.46
C ASP A 117 -10.10 -16.04 -13.99
N LYS A 118 -11.24 -15.70 -13.38
CA LYS A 118 -11.61 -16.15 -12.03
C LYS A 118 -11.73 -17.68 -11.92
N SER A 119 -11.55 -18.41 -13.03
CA SER A 119 -11.59 -19.87 -13.12
C SER A 119 -10.52 -20.60 -12.28
N LYS A 120 -9.48 -19.89 -11.83
CA LYS A 120 -8.47 -20.42 -10.87
C LYS A 120 -8.85 -20.25 -9.39
N ASN A 121 -10.07 -19.86 -9.06
CA ASN A 121 -10.50 -19.74 -7.65
C ASN A 121 -10.58 -21.12 -6.98
N LEU A 122 -9.44 -21.56 -6.42
CA LEU A 122 -9.26 -22.78 -5.64
C LEU A 122 -9.93 -22.65 -4.24
N GLY A 123 -11.16 -22.14 -4.18
CA GLY A 123 -11.87 -21.86 -2.92
C GLY A 123 -11.24 -20.76 -2.05
N LEU A 124 -10.36 -19.95 -2.62
CA LEU A 124 -9.63 -18.89 -1.91
C LEU A 124 -10.38 -17.59 -2.09
N SER A 125 -11.04 -17.16 -1.02
CA SER A 125 -11.85 -15.95 -1.00
C SER A 125 -11.28 -15.00 0.04
N LEU A 126 -10.73 -13.88 -0.42
CA LEU A 126 -10.30 -12.77 0.43
C LEU A 126 -11.49 -11.81 0.65
N PRO A 127 -11.54 -11.11 1.80
CA PRO A 127 -12.52 -10.05 2.01
C PRO A 127 -12.37 -8.89 1.01
N VAL A 128 -13.40 -8.05 0.93
CA VAL A 128 -13.44 -6.87 0.06
C VAL A 128 -12.21 -5.99 0.29
N HIS A 129 -11.59 -5.54 -0.80
CA HIS A 129 -10.44 -4.65 -0.73
C HIS A 129 -10.83 -3.20 -0.53
N MET A 130 -10.06 -2.49 0.31
CA MET A 130 -10.07 -1.04 0.42
C MET A 130 -8.66 -0.50 0.23
N LYS A 131 -8.56 0.62 -0.49
CA LYS A 131 -7.30 1.33 -0.65
C LYS A 131 -7.00 2.15 0.62
N CYS A 132 -5.74 2.14 1.03
CA CYS A 132 -5.26 2.96 2.14
C CYS A 132 -5.32 4.45 1.76
N THR A 133 -6.17 5.21 2.46
CA THR A 133 -6.32 6.65 2.26
C THR A 133 -5.03 7.41 2.56
N THR A 134 -4.30 7.02 3.61
CA THR A 134 -3.00 7.60 3.95
C THR A 134 -1.99 7.43 2.82
N TYR A 135 -1.98 6.27 2.14
CA TYR A 135 -1.10 6.08 0.99
C TYR A 135 -1.45 7.05 -0.15
N THR A 136 -2.75 7.21 -0.40
CA THR A 136 -3.27 8.11 -1.43
C THR A 136 -2.96 9.57 -1.12
N PHE A 137 -3.16 10.02 0.12
CA PHE A 137 -2.81 11.39 0.54
C PHE A 137 -1.31 11.66 0.43
N ASN A 138 -0.47 10.69 0.79
CA ASN A 138 0.96 10.84 0.59
C ASN A 138 1.31 10.97 -0.89
N LEU A 139 0.68 10.20 -1.78
CA LEU A 139 0.91 10.31 -3.22
C LEU A 139 0.50 11.69 -3.75
N VAL A 140 -0.66 12.20 -3.35
CA VAL A 140 -1.12 13.57 -3.70
C VAL A 140 -0.10 14.60 -3.25
N ALA A 141 0.30 14.56 -1.98
CA ALA A 141 1.30 15.48 -1.44
C ALA A 141 2.65 15.37 -2.19
N SER A 142 3.11 14.16 -2.50
CA SER A 142 4.34 13.96 -3.28
C SER A 142 4.24 14.50 -4.71
N VAL A 143 3.11 14.31 -5.39
CA VAL A 143 2.86 14.85 -6.74
C VAL A 143 2.86 16.37 -6.70
N ASP A 144 2.13 16.98 -5.76
CA ASP A 144 2.05 18.43 -5.62
C ASP A 144 3.39 19.05 -5.26
N THR A 145 4.15 18.43 -4.36
CA THR A 145 5.50 18.90 -4.01
C THR A 145 6.46 18.79 -5.18
N ASN A 146 6.43 17.69 -5.95
CA ASN A 146 7.27 17.55 -7.14
C ASN A 146 6.94 18.62 -8.19
N LYS A 147 5.65 18.86 -8.45
CA LYS A 147 5.19 19.91 -9.36
C LYS A 147 5.62 21.30 -8.88
N ALA A 148 5.54 21.58 -7.58
CA ALA A 148 6.02 22.84 -7.02
C ALA A 148 7.55 23.02 -7.24
N LEU A 149 8.32 21.93 -7.16
CA LEU A 149 9.76 21.92 -7.37
C LEU A 149 10.20 22.07 -8.83
N ASP A 150 9.26 22.20 -9.78
CA ASP A 150 9.57 22.65 -11.15
C ASP A 150 10.00 24.13 -11.18
N SER A 151 9.56 24.93 -10.20
CA SER A 151 10.06 26.29 -10.00
C SER A 151 11.52 26.30 -9.53
N THR A 152 12.42 26.89 -10.33
CA THR A 152 13.86 26.94 -10.04
C THR A 152 14.20 27.65 -8.72
N LEU A 153 13.49 28.74 -8.41
CA LEU A 153 13.65 29.49 -7.16
C LEU A 153 13.30 28.62 -5.95
N LEU A 154 12.12 28.00 -5.97
CA LEU A 154 11.65 27.14 -4.89
C LEU A 154 12.55 25.92 -4.73
N LYS A 155 12.90 25.26 -5.84
CA LYS A 155 13.81 24.11 -5.88
C LYS A 155 15.14 24.40 -5.21
N SER A 156 15.75 25.54 -5.52
CA SER A 156 17.05 25.92 -4.95
C SER A 156 16.95 26.17 -3.43
N THR A 157 15.89 26.86 -2.98
CA THR A 157 15.65 27.18 -1.58
C THR A 157 15.34 25.91 -0.77
N TYR A 158 14.47 25.06 -1.32
CA TYR A 158 14.11 23.76 -0.76
C TYR A 158 15.34 22.86 -0.57
N ARG A 159 16.19 22.73 -1.59
CA ARG A 159 17.42 21.93 -1.51
C ARG A 159 18.35 22.44 -0.40
N LYS A 160 18.58 23.76 -0.32
CA LYS A 160 19.42 24.36 0.73
C LYS A 160 18.85 24.08 2.13
N ALA A 161 17.55 24.22 2.31
CA ALA A 161 16.88 23.93 3.58
C ALA A 161 16.99 22.44 3.95
N MET A 162 16.70 21.54 3.01
CA MET A 162 16.76 20.10 3.23
C MET A 162 18.19 19.60 3.48
N SER A 163 19.21 20.16 2.82
CA SER A 163 20.60 19.81 3.11
C SER A 163 20.99 20.17 4.55
N LYS A 164 20.54 21.31 5.08
CA LYS A 164 20.75 21.68 6.49
C LYS A 164 20.00 20.74 7.44
N ALA A 165 18.75 20.40 7.12
CA ALA A 165 17.95 19.46 7.91
C ALA A 165 18.61 18.07 7.94
N GLN A 166 19.08 17.57 6.79
CA GLN A 166 19.81 16.31 6.68
C GLN A 166 21.09 16.31 7.51
N TRP A 167 21.83 17.42 7.51
CA TRP A 167 23.02 17.57 8.36
C TRP A 167 22.65 17.51 9.84
N LEU A 168 21.58 18.19 10.27
CA LEU A 168 21.10 18.14 11.66
C LEU A 168 20.65 16.73 12.08
N TRP A 169 19.93 16.00 11.21
CA TRP A 169 19.56 14.62 11.49
C TRP A 169 20.79 13.73 11.64
N LYS A 170 21.75 13.84 10.73
CA LYS A 170 23.03 13.10 10.81
C LYS A 170 23.85 13.47 12.05
N LEU A 171 23.76 14.72 12.51
CA LEU A 171 24.45 15.15 13.73
C LEU A 171 23.81 14.53 14.98
N GLN A 172 22.48 14.45 15.03
CA GLN A 172 21.74 13.88 16.15
C GLN A 172 21.84 12.34 16.20
N SER A 173 21.67 11.64 15.08
CA SER A 173 21.51 10.18 15.07
C SER A 173 22.64 9.36 15.72
N PRO A 174 23.94 9.69 15.58
CA PRO A 174 25.02 8.86 16.09
C PRO A 174 25.62 9.30 17.44
N SER A 175 25.30 10.50 17.95
CA SER A 175 25.97 11.06 19.15
C SER A 175 24.98 11.42 20.24
N THR A 176 25.12 10.79 21.41
CA THR A 176 24.35 11.14 22.61
C THR A 176 24.68 12.56 23.08
N VAL A 177 25.94 12.97 23.02
CA VAL A 177 26.39 14.32 23.39
C VAL A 177 25.77 15.39 22.49
N ALA A 178 25.76 15.16 21.17
CA ALA A 178 25.12 16.10 20.25
C ALA A 178 23.60 16.11 20.44
N THR A 179 22.99 14.95 20.66
CA THR A 179 21.56 14.83 20.97
C THR A 179 21.18 15.58 22.24
N ASP A 180 21.98 15.49 23.29
CA ASP A 180 21.73 16.16 24.57
C ASP A 180 21.96 17.66 24.46
N SER A 181 22.96 18.11 23.70
CA SER A 181 23.16 19.54 23.40
C SER A 181 21.99 20.13 22.58
N ILE A 182 21.48 19.38 21.60
CA ILE A 182 20.28 19.75 20.83
C ILE A 182 19.06 19.81 21.75
N LEU A 183 18.87 18.80 22.60
CA LEU A 183 17.77 18.76 23.57
C LEU A 183 17.86 19.91 24.56
N ASP A 184 19.04 20.26 25.06
CA ASP A 184 19.19 21.37 25.98
C ASP A 184 18.91 22.71 25.30
N THR A 185 19.34 22.90 24.06
CA THR A 185 19.13 24.15 23.32
C THR A 185 17.69 24.32 22.85
N LEU A 186 17.11 23.29 22.21
CA LEU A 186 15.79 23.37 21.56
C LEU A 186 14.66 22.85 22.46
N LYS A 187 14.99 22.25 23.60
CA LYS A 187 14.06 21.55 24.50
C LYS A 187 13.27 20.42 23.81
N LYS A 188 13.70 20.01 22.62
CA LYS A 188 13.14 18.93 21.80
C LYS A 188 14.22 18.28 20.94
N ARG A 189 14.02 17.01 20.61
CA ARG A 189 14.82 16.29 19.60
C ARG A 189 14.18 16.43 18.22
N PHE A 190 14.99 16.42 17.17
CA PHE A 190 14.47 16.36 15.81
C PHE A 190 13.81 15.01 15.54
N VAL A 191 12.64 15.06 14.89
CA VAL A 191 12.04 13.88 14.26
C VAL A 191 12.87 13.58 13.02
N VAL A 192 13.54 12.43 13.02
CA VAL A 192 14.33 11.97 11.88
C VAL A 192 13.38 11.25 10.92
N PRO A 193 13.32 11.64 9.64
CA PRO A 193 12.53 10.91 8.65
C PRO A 193 13.00 9.46 8.58
N ASN A 194 12.07 8.52 8.60
CA ASN A 194 12.42 7.13 8.28
C ASN A 194 12.77 7.05 6.79
N SER A 195 13.74 6.20 6.45
CA SER A 195 14.00 5.92 5.03
C SER A 195 12.87 5.13 4.38
N THR A 196 11.97 4.55 5.18
CA THR A 196 10.81 3.81 4.71
C THR A 196 9.69 4.76 4.32
N ARG A 197 9.74 5.19 3.05
CA ARG A 197 8.60 5.13 2.15
C ARG A 197 9.05 5.02 0.70
#